data_AF-A0A1D6KFE3-F1
#
_entry.id   AF-A0A1D6KFE3-F1
#
_cell.length_a   1.000
_cell.length_b   1.000
_cell.length_c   1.000
_cell.angle_alpha   90.00
_cell.angle_beta   90.00
_cell.angle_gamma   90.00
#
_symmetry.space_group_name_H-M   'P 1'
#
loop_
_entity.id
_entity.type
_entity.pdbx_description
1 polymer ?
#
loop_
_entity_poly.entity_id
_entity_poly.type
_entity_poly.pdbx_seq_one_letter_code
_entity_poly.pdbx_strand_id
1 'polypeptide(L)'
;MPSKPNAASRLVFLAFLLVISAAAANDDAAARRTMEQFAGFPASDDGEGPSSDFHVDSEGLQRQIDELASFSDSPAPSVTRVLYTDKDVQARRYIKGIMNQLGLVVREDAVGNIFGRWEGSEPGLGAVATGSHVDAIPFSGKFDGVVGVLGALEAISLLKRSAFLPKRSLEVIMFTSEEPTRFGISCLGSRLMAGIEELAQSLRKVVDNQNVSFLDAAESAGYKLNLEDLHSVFLKTDKYSAFIELHIEQGPILEKEGIPIGIVTAIAAPASLKVDFEGNGGHAGAVLMPARNDAGLAAAELALAVEKHVLESGSIDTVGTVDDEAAATTSDEGVGSINEMGLDID
;
A
#
# COMPACT_ATOMS: atom_id res chain seq x y z
N MET A 1 35.51 -24.75 -34.36
CA MET A 1 36.23 -24.94 -33.09
C MET A 1 36.40 -23.58 -32.43
N PRO A 2 35.74 -23.27 -31.30
CA PRO A 2 35.98 -22.02 -30.61
C PRO A 2 37.37 -22.06 -29.95
N SER A 3 38.16 -21.01 -30.16
CA SER A 3 39.50 -20.86 -29.60
C SER A 3 39.44 -20.85 -28.07
N LYS A 4 40.26 -21.67 -27.41
CA LYS A 4 40.41 -21.65 -25.95
C LYS A 4 40.83 -20.24 -25.50
N PRO A 5 40.18 -19.65 -24.49
CA PRO A 5 40.57 -18.33 -23.97
C PRO A 5 42.00 -18.37 -23.43
N ASN A 6 42.82 -17.39 -23.85
CA ASN A 6 44.20 -17.19 -23.42
C ASN A 6 44.25 -17.00 -21.88
N ALA A 7 45.32 -17.47 -21.23
CA ALA A 7 45.55 -17.39 -19.79
C ALA A 7 45.35 -15.98 -19.20
N ALA A 8 45.65 -14.92 -19.97
CA ALA A 8 45.39 -13.53 -19.57
C ALA A 8 43.88 -13.23 -19.38
N SER A 9 43.02 -13.79 -20.22
CA SER A 9 41.55 -13.61 -20.14
C SER A 9 40.94 -14.37 -18.95
N ARG A 10 41.54 -15.50 -18.55
CA ARG A 10 41.15 -16.23 -17.32
C ARG A 10 41.54 -15.47 -16.05
N LEU A 11 42.69 -14.79 -16.06
CA LEU A 11 43.15 -14.01 -14.91
C LEU A 11 42.28 -12.76 -14.66
N VAL A 12 41.86 -12.09 -15.74
CA VAL A 12 40.93 -10.94 -15.66
C VAL A 12 39.55 -11.37 -15.17
N PHE A 13 39.02 -12.50 -15.64
CA PHE A 13 37.73 -13.03 -15.20
C PHE A 13 37.75 -13.46 -13.72
N LEU A 14 38.85 -14.07 -13.26
CA LEU A 14 39.04 -14.44 -11.86
C LEU A 14 39.18 -13.21 -10.95
N ALA A 15 39.89 -12.17 -11.41
CA ALA A 15 39.99 -10.89 -10.70
C ALA A 15 38.63 -10.18 -10.63
N PHE A 16 37.82 -10.25 -11.69
CA PHE A 16 36.47 -9.68 -11.72
C PHE A 16 35.52 -10.42 -10.77
N LEU A 17 35.59 -11.77 -10.72
CA LEU A 17 34.87 -12.59 -9.74
C LEU A 17 35.31 -12.31 -8.29
N LEU A 18 36.61 -12.10 -8.04
CA LEU A 18 37.13 -11.71 -6.74
C LEU A 18 36.68 -10.30 -6.33
N VAL A 19 36.59 -9.35 -7.26
CA VAL A 19 36.08 -7.99 -7.02
C VAL A 19 34.57 -8.00 -6.76
N ILE A 20 33.80 -8.80 -7.50
CA ILE A 20 32.35 -8.98 -7.27
C ILE A 20 32.11 -9.68 -5.92
N SER A 21 32.87 -10.73 -5.61
CA SER A 21 32.77 -11.42 -4.32
C SER A 21 33.20 -10.53 -3.15
N ALA A 22 34.21 -9.67 -3.33
CA ALA A 22 34.61 -8.71 -2.34
C ALA A 22 33.59 -7.56 -2.19
N ALA A 23 32.94 -7.13 -3.27
CA ALA A 23 31.88 -6.13 -3.23
C ALA A 23 30.62 -6.68 -2.53
N ALA A 24 30.21 -7.91 -2.84
CA ALA A 24 29.10 -8.60 -2.17
C ALA A 24 29.39 -8.85 -0.69
N ALA A 25 30.61 -9.25 -0.33
CA ALA A 25 31.01 -9.43 1.07
C ALA A 25 31.08 -8.11 1.85
N ASN A 26 31.40 -6.99 1.18
CA ASN A 26 31.45 -5.67 1.80
C ASN A 26 30.04 -5.11 2.06
N ASP A 27 29.08 -5.42 1.19
CA ASP A 27 27.66 -5.12 1.37
C ASP A 27 27.06 -5.93 2.53
N ASP A 28 27.43 -7.21 2.62
CA ASP A 28 26.99 -8.11 3.69
C ASP A 28 27.51 -7.67 5.07
N ALA A 29 28.75 -7.17 5.14
CA ALA A 29 29.32 -6.62 6.38
C ALA A 29 28.70 -5.27 6.80
N ALA A 30 28.21 -4.47 5.85
CA ALA A 30 27.49 -3.23 6.12
C ALA A 30 26.04 -3.50 6.56
N ALA A 31 25.37 -4.46 5.92
CA ALA A 31 24.07 -4.97 6.31
C ALA A 31 24.12 -5.58 7.72
N ARG A 32 25.09 -6.45 8.01
CA ARG A 32 25.33 -7.00 9.36
C ARG A 32 25.52 -5.90 10.40
N ARG A 33 26.40 -4.92 10.17
CA ARG A 33 26.60 -3.81 11.11
C ARG A 33 25.32 -3.00 11.34
N THR A 34 24.53 -2.78 10.29
CA THR A 34 23.22 -2.12 10.40
C THR A 34 22.27 -2.96 11.24
N MET A 35 22.17 -4.27 10.98
CA MET A 35 21.35 -5.20 11.76
C MET A 35 21.80 -5.27 13.23
N GLU A 36 23.10 -5.29 13.52
CA GLU A 36 23.64 -5.30 14.88
C GLU A 36 23.33 -4.00 15.63
N GLN A 37 23.49 -2.87 14.95
CA GLN A 37 23.13 -1.55 15.49
C GLN A 37 21.61 -1.37 15.65
N PHE A 38 20.82 -2.14 14.91
CA PHE A 38 19.37 -2.13 14.91
C PHE A 38 18.78 -3.05 15.98
N ALA A 39 19.19 -4.32 15.99
CA ALA A 39 18.71 -5.37 16.90
C ALA A 39 19.28 -5.25 18.32
N GLY A 40 20.42 -4.59 18.50
CA GLY A 40 21.08 -4.45 19.81
C GLY A 40 21.84 -5.70 20.27
N PHE A 41 22.06 -6.66 19.37
CA PHE A 41 22.84 -7.89 19.59
C PHE A 41 23.69 -8.20 18.34
N PRO A 42 24.83 -8.92 18.48
CA PRO A 42 25.68 -9.30 17.34
C PRO A 42 24.93 -10.21 16.36
N ALA A 43 25.17 -10.01 15.06
CA ALA A 43 24.65 -10.83 13.99
C ALA A 43 25.58 -12.05 13.91
N SER A 44 25.21 -13.15 14.55
CA SER A 44 25.97 -14.39 14.42
C SER A 44 25.71 -15.02 13.05
N ASP A 45 26.78 -15.31 12.31
CA ASP A 45 26.71 -16.17 11.10
C ASP A 45 26.38 -17.64 11.42
N ASP A 46 26.35 -17.97 12.71
CA ASP A 46 26.18 -19.33 13.20
C ASP A 46 24.70 -19.69 13.43
N GLY A 47 23.76 -18.78 13.15
CA GLY A 47 22.34 -18.95 13.49
C GLY A 47 22.03 -18.83 14.99
N GLU A 48 23.02 -18.45 15.80
CA GLU A 48 22.91 -18.21 17.25
C GLU A 48 22.74 -16.72 17.58
N GLY A 49 21.75 -16.07 16.96
CA GLY A 49 21.07 -14.95 17.63
C GLY A 49 20.38 -15.50 18.89
N PRO A 50 19.55 -14.74 19.64
CA PRO A 50 18.67 -15.41 20.58
C PRO A 50 17.85 -16.45 19.79
N SER A 51 18.24 -17.72 19.87
CA SER A 51 17.51 -18.89 19.37
C SER A 51 16.35 -19.20 20.32
N SER A 52 15.70 -18.14 20.81
CA SER A 52 14.33 -18.24 21.26
C SER A 52 13.52 -18.43 19.98
N ASP A 53 13.04 -19.64 19.74
CA ASP A 53 12.08 -19.93 18.68
C ASP A 53 11.00 -18.84 18.69
N PHE A 54 11.06 -17.95 17.69
CA PHE A 54 10.05 -16.91 17.52
C PHE A 54 8.74 -17.61 17.15
N HIS A 55 7.93 -17.89 18.16
CA HIS A 55 6.63 -18.54 17.99
C HIS A 55 5.54 -17.50 17.79
N VAL A 56 5.08 -17.40 16.55
CA VAL A 56 3.90 -16.63 16.15
C VAL A 56 2.63 -17.38 16.57
N ASP A 57 1.65 -16.69 17.15
CA ASP A 57 0.30 -17.24 17.34
C ASP A 57 -0.46 -17.18 16.00
N SER A 58 -0.16 -18.12 15.09
CA SER A 58 -0.74 -18.14 13.74
C SER A 58 -2.27 -18.28 13.76
N GLU A 59 -2.81 -19.06 14.69
CA GLU A 59 -4.27 -19.21 14.81
C GLU A 59 -4.91 -17.93 15.35
N GLY A 60 -4.29 -17.27 16.32
CA GLY A 60 -4.71 -15.97 16.83
C GLY A 60 -4.71 -14.90 15.75
N LEU A 61 -3.62 -14.81 14.98
CA LEU A 61 -3.51 -13.87 13.87
C LEU A 61 -4.58 -14.14 12.80
N GLN A 62 -4.82 -15.41 12.43
CA GLN A 62 -5.88 -15.76 11.48
C GLN A 62 -7.27 -15.37 11.99
N ARG A 63 -7.57 -15.63 13.28
CA ARG A 63 -8.82 -15.19 13.91
C ARG A 63 -8.97 -13.67 13.86
N GLN A 64 -7.89 -12.93 14.10
CA GLN A 64 -7.92 -11.47 14.04
C GLN A 64 -8.19 -10.95 12.63
N ILE A 65 -7.62 -11.58 11.60
CA ILE A 65 -7.89 -11.29 10.19
C ILE A 65 -9.37 -11.56 9.88
N ASP A 66 -9.91 -12.70 10.31
CA ASP A 66 -11.30 -13.09 10.08
C ASP A 66 -12.29 -12.15 10.79
N GLU A 67 -11.98 -11.72 12.01
CA GLU A 67 -12.79 -10.74 12.75
C GLU A 67 -12.76 -9.37 12.09
N LEU A 68 -11.58 -8.88 11.66
CA LEU A 68 -11.46 -7.61 10.95
C LEU A 68 -12.21 -7.64 9.60
N ALA A 69 -12.19 -8.78 8.90
CA ALA A 69 -12.94 -8.98 7.66
C ALA A 69 -14.47 -8.87 7.84
N SER A 70 -14.99 -9.07 9.06
CA SER A 70 -16.42 -8.91 9.35
C SER A 70 -16.89 -7.46 9.30
N PHE A 71 -15.98 -6.49 9.42
CA PHE A 71 -16.28 -5.07 9.22
C PHE A 71 -16.25 -4.74 7.73
N SER A 72 -17.30 -5.17 7.03
CA SER A 72 -17.43 -5.06 5.58
C SER A 72 -18.86 -4.66 5.17
N ASP A 73 -18.98 -3.85 4.12
CA ASP A 73 -20.26 -3.57 3.46
C ASP A 73 -20.63 -4.63 2.40
N SER A 74 -19.66 -5.44 1.96
CA SER A 74 -19.92 -6.60 1.11
C SER A 74 -20.10 -7.89 1.93
N PRO A 75 -20.96 -8.82 1.47
CA PRO A 75 -21.09 -10.12 2.12
C PRO A 75 -19.81 -10.95 1.98
N ALA A 76 -19.51 -11.73 3.00
CA ALA A 76 -18.41 -12.69 2.97
C ALA A 76 -18.56 -13.65 1.75
N PRO A 77 -17.44 -14.06 1.11
CA PRO A 77 -16.05 -13.89 1.56
C PRO A 77 -15.41 -12.54 1.19
N SER A 78 -16.11 -11.68 0.46
CA SER A 78 -15.59 -10.40 0.00
C SER A 78 -15.58 -9.34 1.11
N VAL A 79 -14.60 -8.45 1.04
CA VAL A 79 -14.49 -7.28 1.92
C VAL A 79 -14.68 -6.00 1.10
N THR A 80 -15.46 -5.08 1.65
CA THR A 80 -15.52 -3.68 1.19
C THR A 80 -15.45 -2.81 2.43
N ARG A 81 -14.40 -2.00 2.55
CA ARG A 81 -14.20 -1.14 3.72
C ARG A 81 -13.56 0.17 3.27
N VAL A 82 -14.43 1.11 2.91
CA VAL A 82 -14.03 2.38 2.34
C VAL A 82 -13.71 3.39 3.45
N LEU A 83 -12.68 4.22 3.24
CA LEU A 83 -12.23 5.30 4.13
C LEU A 83 -13.41 6.08 4.75
N TYR A 84 -13.37 6.28 6.07
CA TYR A 84 -14.32 7.05 6.88
C TYR A 84 -15.78 6.58 6.87
N THR A 85 -16.06 5.39 6.35
CA THR A 85 -17.39 4.76 6.52
C THR A 85 -17.53 4.14 7.90
N ASP A 86 -18.76 3.76 8.28
CA ASP A 86 -19.02 3.07 9.55
C ASP A 86 -18.20 1.78 9.72
N LYS A 87 -17.91 1.07 8.62
CA LYS A 87 -17.10 -0.16 8.65
C LYS A 87 -15.63 0.14 8.89
N ASP A 88 -15.11 1.19 8.27
CA ASP A 88 -13.77 1.69 8.58
C ASP A 88 -13.66 2.11 10.06
N VAL A 89 -14.58 2.93 10.57
CA VAL A 89 -14.56 3.35 11.99
C VAL A 89 -14.61 2.14 12.95
N GLN A 90 -15.33 1.07 12.62
CA GLN A 90 -15.33 -0.18 13.39
C GLN A 90 -13.98 -0.89 13.34
N ALA A 91 -13.37 -1.03 12.16
CA ALA A 91 -12.04 -1.60 11.99
C ALA A 91 -10.97 -0.80 12.75
N ARG A 92 -11.00 0.53 12.68
CA ARG A 92 -10.11 1.43 13.45
C ARG A 92 -10.24 1.20 14.95
N ARG A 93 -11.47 1.08 15.46
CA ARG A 93 -11.72 0.77 16.88
C ARG A 93 -11.15 -0.59 17.27
N TYR A 94 -11.30 -1.59 16.40
CA TYR A 94 -10.76 -2.93 16.61
C TYR A 94 -9.21 -2.92 16.68
N ILE A 95 -8.54 -2.30 15.70
CA ILE A 95 -7.07 -2.17 15.68
C ILE A 95 -6.55 -1.40 16.91
N LYS A 96 -7.18 -0.27 17.26
CA LYS A 96 -6.85 0.46 18.49
C LYS A 96 -7.05 -0.39 19.74
N GLY A 97 -8.06 -1.26 19.76
CA GLY A 97 -8.29 -2.23 20.84
C GLY A 97 -7.09 -3.16 21.02
N ILE A 98 -6.59 -3.74 19.94
CA ILE A 98 -5.40 -4.61 19.96
C ILE A 98 -4.16 -3.83 20.42
N MET A 99 -3.93 -2.64 19.88
CA MET A 99 -2.80 -1.79 20.29
C MET A 99 -2.82 -1.51 21.82
N ASN A 100 -3.99 -1.19 22.37
CA ASN A 100 -4.15 -0.96 23.80
C ASN A 100 -3.93 -2.23 24.63
N GLN A 101 -4.40 -3.40 24.17
CA GLN A 101 -4.16 -4.69 24.84
C GLN A 101 -2.67 -5.04 24.90
N LEU A 102 -1.89 -4.65 23.89
CA LEU A 102 -0.43 -4.81 23.87
C LEU A 102 0.32 -3.77 24.75
N GLY A 103 -0.42 -2.83 25.34
CA GLY A 103 0.13 -1.74 26.16
C GLY A 103 0.91 -0.72 25.35
N LEU A 104 0.51 -0.48 24.09
CA LEU A 104 1.10 0.55 23.24
C LEU A 104 0.49 1.92 23.55
N VAL A 105 1.29 2.98 23.42
CA VAL A 105 0.80 4.35 23.48
C VAL A 105 0.13 4.66 22.15
N VAL A 106 -1.21 4.73 22.17
CA VAL A 106 -2.02 4.99 20.97
C VAL A 106 -2.24 6.48 20.79
N ARG A 107 -2.00 6.98 19.57
CA ARG A 107 -2.35 8.33 19.13
C ARG A 107 -2.87 8.31 17.70
N GLU A 108 -3.61 9.36 17.35
CA GLU A 108 -4.14 9.58 16.01
C GLU A 108 -3.70 10.98 15.56
N ASP A 109 -3.41 11.18 14.28
CA ASP A 109 -3.18 12.51 13.72
C ASP A 109 -4.47 13.12 13.14
N ALA A 110 -4.34 14.30 12.53
CA ALA A 110 -5.48 15.08 12.08
C ALA A 110 -6.36 14.31 11.07
N VAL A 111 -5.75 13.47 10.21
CA VAL A 111 -6.44 12.68 9.18
C VAL A 111 -6.65 11.22 9.61
N GLY A 112 -6.43 10.91 10.88
CA GLY A 112 -6.71 9.58 11.40
C GLY A 112 -5.71 8.50 11.03
N ASN A 113 -4.46 8.83 10.65
CA ASN A 113 -3.42 7.80 10.76
C ASN A 113 -3.31 7.41 12.24
N ILE A 114 -3.25 6.11 12.52
CA ILE A 114 -3.23 5.58 13.89
C ILE A 114 -1.84 5.04 14.18
N PHE A 115 -1.32 5.38 15.34
CA PHE A 115 0.03 5.02 15.75
C PHE A 115 0.00 4.34 17.11
N GLY A 116 0.57 3.14 17.20
CA GLY A 116 0.76 2.40 18.44
C GLY A 116 2.25 2.29 18.75
N ARG A 117 2.73 3.05 19.75
CA ARG A 117 4.16 3.11 20.09
C ARG A 117 4.50 2.25 21.30
N TRP A 118 5.50 1.38 21.15
CA TRP A 118 6.23 0.77 22.25
C TRP A 118 7.48 1.60 22.54
N GLU A 119 7.48 2.31 23.67
CA GLU A 119 8.60 3.14 24.08
C GLU A 119 9.85 2.30 24.37
N GLY A 120 10.95 2.66 23.70
CA GLY A 120 12.26 2.07 23.91
C GLY A 120 13.05 2.78 25.03
N SER A 121 14.20 2.22 25.41
CA SER A 121 15.05 2.79 26.47
C SER A 121 15.66 4.15 26.12
N GLU A 122 15.77 4.49 24.83
CA GLU A 122 16.23 5.79 24.34
C GLU A 122 15.14 6.43 23.44
N PRO A 123 14.05 6.96 24.02
CA PRO A 123 12.87 7.41 23.25
C PRO A 123 13.10 8.66 22.39
N GLY A 124 14.22 9.38 22.63
CA GLY A 124 14.63 10.54 21.83
C GLY A 124 15.26 10.17 20.49
N LEU A 125 15.63 8.89 20.26
CA LEU A 125 16.07 8.43 18.95
C LEU A 125 14.86 8.28 18.00
N GLY A 126 15.11 8.50 16.71
CA GLY A 126 14.13 8.17 15.66
C GLY A 126 13.68 6.72 15.79
N ALA A 127 12.37 6.51 15.85
CA ALA A 127 11.79 5.18 16.07
C ALA A 127 12.00 4.27 14.85
N VAL A 128 11.77 2.97 15.02
CA VAL A 128 11.59 2.05 13.89
C VAL A 128 10.09 1.92 13.68
N ALA A 129 9.62 2.33 12.51
CA ALA A 129 8.22 2.21 12.15
C ALA A 129 7.96 0.94 11.34
N THR A 130 6.79 0.37 11.53
CA THR A 130 6.24 -0.66 10.67
C THR A 130 4.74 -0.46 10.56
N GLY A 131 4.11 -0.89 9.48
CA GLY A 131 2.70 -0.58 9.28
C GLY A 131 2.25 -0.88 7.87
N SER A 132 0.95 -0.68 7.67
CA SER A 132 0.27 -0.75 6.38
C SER A 132 -1.12 -0.11 6.51
N HIS A 133 -2.08 -0.52 5.70
CA HIS A 133 -3.45 0.00 5.69
C HIS A 133 -4.48 -1.08 6.04
N VAL A 134 -5.73 -0.66 6.25
CA VAL A 134 -6.85 -1.59 6.45
C VAL A 134 -8.09 -1.18 5.67
N ASP A 135 -8.09 -0.11 4.88
CA ASP A 135 -9.15 0.08 3.89
C ASP A 135 -9.08 -1.01 2.82
N ALA A 136 -10.19 -1.24 2.14
CA ALA A 136 -10.32 -2.31 1.16
C ALA A 136 -11.25 -1.87 0.03
N ILE A 137 -10.78 -1.98 -1.22
CA ILE A 137 -11.60 -1.71 -2.41
C ILE A 137 -12.84 -2.61 -2.46
N PRO A 138 -13.88 -2.25 -3.24
CA PRO A 138 -15.10 -3.04 -3.31
C PRO A 138 -14.83 -4.48 -3.76
N PHE A 139 -15.41 -5.43 -3.03
CA PHE A 139 -15.36 -6.85 -3.32
C PHE A 139 -13.96 -7.51 -3.28
N SER A 140 -13.03 -6.93 -2.54
CA SER A 140 -11.66 -7.44 -2.42
C SER A 140 -11.48 -8.54 -1.36
N GLY A 141 -10.23 -8.94 -1.14
CA GLY A 141 -9.83 -9.93 -0.16
C GLY A 141 -9.67 -9.37 1.26
N LYS A 142 -9.22 -10.23 2.19
CA LYS A 142 -9.05 -9.91 3.61
C LYS A 142 -7.58 -9.75 4.07
N PHE A 143 -6.63 -9.86 3.15
CA PHE A 143 -5.20 -9.92 3.46
C PHE A 143 -4.43 -8.66 3.06
N ASP A 144 -4.86 -8.01 1.97
CA ASP A 144 -4.28 -6.77 1.46
C ASP A 144 -4.29 -5.66 2.51
N GLY A 145 -3.14 -5.03 2.76
CA GLY A 145 -2.85 -4.13 3.88
C GLY A 145 -2.93 -4.76 5.28
N VAL A 146 -3.99 -5.53 5.54
CA VAL A 146 -4.33 -6.13 6.84
C VAL A 146 -3.18 -6.97 7.41
N VAL A 147 -2.50 -7.76 6.58
CA VAL A 147 -1.36 -8.57 7.01
C VAL A 147 -0.22 -7.68 7.53
N GLY A 148 0.01 -6.52 6.93
CA GLY A 148 1.03 -5.57 7.38
C GLY A 148 0.71 -4.94 8.74
N VAL A 149 -0.56 -4.62 8.99
CA VAL A 149 -0.99 -4.04 10.28
C VAL A 149 -1.08 -5.10 11.39
N LEU A 150 -1.83 -6.17 11.18
CA LEU A 150 -1.99 -7.21 12.20
C LEU A 150 -0.70 -8.03 12.40
N GLY A 151 0.06 -8.26 11.33
CA GLY A 151 1.38 -8.89 11.41
C GLY A 151 2.38 -8.04 12.20
N ALA A 152 2.37 -6.72 12.04
CA ALA A 152 3.17 -5.82 12.87
C ALA A 152 2.78 -5.87 14.36
N LEU A 153 1.48 -5.91 14.66
CA LEU A 153 1.00 -6.05 16.04
C LEU A 153 1.39 -7.39 16.67
N GLU A 154 1.30 -8.49 15.90
CA GLU A 154 1.76 -9.80 16.36
C GLU A 154 3.28 -9.86 16.50
N ALA A 155 4.06 -9.19 15.64
CA ALA A 155 5.49 -9.06 15.80
C ALA A 155 5.85 -8.35 17.13
N ILE A 156 5.13 -7.28 17.46
CA ILE A 156 5.28 -6.61 18.78
C ILE A 156 4.91 -7.55 19.93
N SER A 157 3.80 -8.27 19.81
CA SER A 157 3.34 -9.25 20.81
C SER A 157 4.41 -10.33 21.05
N LEU A 158 4.95 -10.89 19.98
CA LEU A 158 6.00 -11.90 19.99
C LEU A 158 7.29 -11.39 20.61
N LEU A 159 7.75 -10.18 20.25
CA LEU A 159 8.92 -9.55 20.86
C LEU A 159 8.73 -9.32 22.36
N LYS A 160 7.54 -8.89 22.79
CA LYS A 160 7.19 -8.77 24.22
C LYS A 160 7.21 -10.12 24.94
N ARG A 161 6.61 -11.17 24.36
CA ARG A 161 6.66 -12.55 24.90
C ARG A 161 8.09 -13.08 25.01
N SER A 162 8.96 -12.64 24.11
CA SER A 162 10.39 -12.99 24.09
C SER A 162 11.24 -12.11 25.02
N ALA A 163 10.62 -11.25 25.83
CA ALA A 163 11.28 -10.31 26.74
C ALA A 163 12.28 -9.36 26.05
N PHE A 164 12.07 -9.06 24.77
CA PHE A 164 12.88 -8.08 24.05
C PHE A 164 12.70 -6.68 24.67
N LEU A 165 13.80 -5.94 24.78
CA LEU A 165 13.82 -4.56 25.29
C LEU A 165 14.32 -3.62 24.21
N PRO A 166 13.41 -2.92 23.49
CA PRO A 166 13.81 -2.06 22.39
C PRO A 166 14.67 -0.89 22.86
N LYS A 167 15.78 -0.62 22.15
CA LYS A 167 16.57 0.59 22.36
C LYS A 167 15.87 1.82 21.76
N ARG A 168 15.69 1.81 20.43
CA ARG A 168 14.80 2.76 19.73
C ARG A 168 13.36 2.34 19.98
N SER A 169 12.45 3.30 20.08
CA SER A 169 11.02 2.95 20.15
C SER A 169 10.60 2.20 18.88
N LEU A 170 9.64 1.28 19.01
CA LEU A 170 8.98 0.62 17.89
C LEU A 170 7.58 1.25 17.73
N GLU A 171 7.16 1.56 16.52
CA GLU A 171 5.86 2.21 16.29
C GLU A 171 5.12 1.52 15.14
N VAL A 172 3.95 0.97 15.46
CA VAL A 172 3.04 0.41 14.45
C VAL A 172 2.16 1.54 13.91
N ILE A 173 2.10 1.67 12.58
CA ILE A 173 1.30 2.67 11.89
C ILE A 173 0.19 1.95 11.11
N MET A 174 -1.05 2.33 11.35
CA MET A 174 -2.16 2.03 10.45
C MET A 174 -2.45 3.30 9.68
N PHE A 175 -2.05 3.34 8.41
CA PHE A 175 -2.32 4.48 7.54
C PHE A 175 -3.82 4.66 7.36
N THR A 176 -4.25 5.91 7.25
CA THR A 176 -5.68 6.22 7.25
C THR A 176 -6.40 5.66 6.02
N SER A 177 -5.73 5.64 4.86
CA SER A 177 -6.18 4.99 3.64
C SER A 177 -5.02 4.96 2.66
N GLU A 178 -4.91 3.83 1.96
CA GLU A 178 -3.99 3.61 0.85
C GLU A 178 -4.78 3.54 -0.47
N GLU A 179 -5.97 2.96 -0.44
CA GLU A 179 -6.77 2.69 -1.63
C GLU A 179 -7.43 3.98 -2.17
N PRO A 180 -7.49 4.17 -3.50
CA PRO A 180 -8.04 5.40 -4.10
C PRO A 180 -9.57 5.49 -4.05
N THR A 181 -10.28 4.47 -3.54
CA THR A 181 -11.72 4.22 -3.76
C THR A 181 -12.64 5.42 -3.52
N ARG A 182 -12.44 6.19 -2.44
CA ARG A 182 -13.43 7.20 -2.03
C ARG A 182 -13.28 8.54 -2.75
N PHE A 183 -12.04 8.99 -2.95
CA PHE A 183 -11.72 10.34 -3.42
C PHE A 183 -10.82 10.36 -4.65
N GLY A 184 -10.52 9.19 -5.25
CA GLY A 184 -9.56 9.05 -6.34
C GLY A 184 -8.12 9.35 -5.92
N ILE A 185 -7.81 9.25 -4.63
CA ILE A 185 -6.51 9.61 -4.05
C ILE A 185 -5.93 8.38 -3.36
N SER A 186 -4.94 7.76 -3.98
CA SER A 186 -4.13 6.70 -3.35
C SER A 186 -3.17 7.26 -2.31
N CYS A 187 -2.79 6.42 -1.35
CA CYS A 187 -1.82 6.71 -0.30
C CYS A 187 -2.10 8.00 0.48
N LEU A 188 -3.37 8.33 0.75
CA LEU A 188 -3.77 9.61 1.34
C LEU A 188 -3.01 9.91 2.64
N GLY A 189 -2.97 8.93 3.54
CA GLY A 189 -2.31 9.08 4.84
C GLY A 189 -0.80 9.27 4.74
N SER A 190 -0.14 8.38 3.98
CA SER A 190 1.31 8.36 3.84
C SER A 190 1.85 9.52 2.99
N ARG A 191 1.13 9.93 1.93
CA ARG A 191 1.47 11.14 1.14
C ARG A 191 1.39 12.42 1.96
N LEU A 192 0.38 12.56 2.83
CA LEU A 192 0.34 13.68 3.76
C LEU A 192 1.49 13.63 4.77
N MET A 193 1.79 12.44 5.32
CA MET A 193 2.94 12.28 6.22
C MET A 193 4.27 12.62 5.53
N ALA A 194 4.41 12.33 4.23
CA ALA A 194 5.57 12.70 3.41
C ALA A 194 5.64 14.20 3.08
N GLY A 195 4.63 14.99 3.45
CA GLY A 195 4.63 16.44 3.26
C GLY A 195 4.27 16.90 1.85
N ILE A 196 3.45 16.13 1.12
CA ILE A 196 2.97 16.52 -0.22
C ILE A 196 1.96 17.67 -0.07
N GLU A 197 2.44 18.89 -0.28
CA GLU A 197 1.70 20.13 -0.06
C GLU A 197 0.50 20.26 -1.02
N GLU A 198 0.68 19.86 -2.28
CA GLU A 198 -0.36 19.88 -3.29
C GLU A 198 -1.56 19.02 -2.88
N LEU A 199 -1.30 17.86 -2.27
CA LEU A 199 -2.35 17.00 -1.74
C LEU A 199 -3.10 17.72 -0.61
N ALA A 200 -2.39 18.29 0.37
CA ALA A 200 -3.02 19.02 1.47
C ALA A 200 -3.91 20.18 1.00
N GLN A 201 -3.51 20.87 -0.08
CA GLN A 201 -4.32 21.91 -0.70
C GLN A 201 -5.54 21.35 -1.45
N SER A 202 -5.39 20.23 -2.16
CA SER A 202 -6.46 19.60 -2.94
C SER A 202 -7.60 19.05 -2.06
N LEU A 203 -7.28 18.51 -0.88
CA LEU A 203 -8.25 17.95 0.07
C LEU A 203 -9.30 18.97 0.55
N ARG A 204 -9.04 20.27 0.38
CA ARG A 204 -9.99 21.36 0.67
C ARG A 204 -11.21 21.37 -0.24
N LYS A 205 -11.09 20.77 -1.42
CA LYS A 205 -12.08 20.85 -2.49
C LYS A 205 -12.54 19.49 -3.00
N VAL A 206 -11.83 18.42 -2.63
CA VAL A 206 -12.17 17.07 -3.09
C VAL A 206 -13.49 16.62 -2.48
N VAL A 207 -14.29 15.97 -3.31
CA VAL A 207 -15.56 15.33 -2.94
C VAL A 207 -15.56 13.90 -3.46
N ASP A 208 -16.31 13.03 -2.80
CA ASP A 208 -16.55 11.67 -3.31
C ASP A 208 -17.66 11.66 -4.39
N ASN A 209 -17.93 10.48 -4.95
CA ASN A 209 -18.94 10.27 -5.99
C ASN A 209 -20.38 10.57 -5.51
N GLN A 210 -20.59 10.81 -4.21
CA GLN A 210 -21.86 11.24 -3.63
C GLN A 210 -21.85 12.74 -3.28
N ASN A 211 -20.85 13.50 -3.75
CA ASN A 211 -20.62 14.91 -3.43
C ASN A 211 -20.38 15.20 -1.94
N VAL A 212 -19.96 14.21 -1.15
CA VAL A 212 -19.55 14.44 0.24
C VAL A 212 -18.10 14.93 0.25
N SER A 213 -17.84 16.06 0.91
CA SER A 213 -16.49 16.59 0.99
C SER A 213 -15.58 15.72 1.86
N PHE A 214 -14.27 15.74 1.61
CA PHE A 214 -13.30 15.07 2.48
C PHE A 214 -13.43 15.48 3.95
N LEU A 215 -13.73 16.76 4.21
CA LEU A 215 -13.91 17.29 5.56
C LEU A 215 -15.14 16.73 6.24
N ASP A 216 -16.28 16.70 5.54
CA ASP A 216 -17.52 16.15 6.10
C ASP A 216 -17.37 14.65 6.37
N ALA A 217 -16.70 13.93 5.47
CA ALA A 217 -16.40 12.51 5.65
C ALA A 217 -15.48 12.29 6.88
N ALA A 218 -14.39 13.04 6.99
CA ALA A 218 -13.49 12.96 8.14
C ALA A 218 -14.20 13.30 9.45
N GLU A 219 -15.02 14.36 9.49
CA GLU A 219 -15.79 14.75 10.67
C GLU A 219 -16.79 13.67 11.07
N SER A 220 -17.44 13.03 10.11
CA SER A 220 -18.37 11.91 10.36
C SER A 220 -17.68 10.69 11.01
N ALA A 221 -16.39 10.47 10.67
CA ALA A 221 -15.56 9.44 11.29
C ALA A 221 -14.94 9.86 12.64
N GLY A 222 -15.16 11.11 13.06
CA GLY A 222 -14.68 11.65 14.34
C GLY A 222 -13.43 12.52 14.25
N TYR A 223 -12.94 12.81 13.05
CA TYR A 223 -11.76 13.65 12.80
C TYR A 223 -12.17 15.08 12.45
N LYS A 224 -12.18 15.96 13.46
CA LYS A 224 -12.46 17.38 13.29
C LYS A 224 -11.24 18.11 12.75
N LEU A 225 -11.13 18.13 11.43
CA LEU A 225 -10.05 18.79 10.71
C LEU A 225 -10.28 20.30 10.62
N ASN A 226 -9.33 21.11 11.09
CA ASN A 226 -9.16 22.44 10.50
C ASN A 226 -8.18 22.33 9.33
N LEU A 227 -8.43 23.04 8.24
CA LEU A 227 -7.58 22.97 7.05
C LEU A 227 -6.17 23.54 7.24
N GLU A 228 -5.95 24.30 8.32
CA GLU A 228 -4.62 24.74 8.77
C GLU A 228 -3.88 23.62 9.53
N ASP A 229 -4.58 22.58 9.98
CA ASP A 229 -4.03 21.46 10.74
C ASP A 229 -3.45 20.35 9.85
N LEU A 230 -3.65 20.35 8.53
CA LEU A 230 -3.09 19.30 7.66
C LEU A 230 -1.55 19.30 7.67
N HIS A 231 -0.92 20.46 7.86
CA HIS A 231 0.52 20.56 8.08
C HIS A 231 0.99 19.87 9.36
N SER A 232 0.10 19.65 10.33
CA SER A 232 0.43 18.91 11.56
C SER A 232 0.64 17.40 11.32
N VAL A 233 0.16 16.88 10.20
CA VAL A 233 0.35 15.49 9.76
C VAL A 233 1.76 15.27 9.21
N PHE A 234 2.40 16.33 8.69
CA PHE A 234 3.69 16.24 8.01
C PHE A 234 4.76 15.75 8.98
N LEU A 235 5.49 14.72 8.58
CA LEU A 235 6.59 14.20 9.38
C LEU A 235 7.73 15.20 9.43
N LYS A 236 8.23 15.42 10.65
CA LYS A 236 9.50 16.11 10.85
C LYS A 236 10.65 15.17 10.47
N THR A 237 11.72 15.73 9.92
CA THR A 237 13.00 15.05 9.73
C THR A 237 13.44 14.37 11.04
N ASP A 238 14.01 13.17 10.95
CA ASP A 238 14.53 12.35 12.06
C ASP A 238 13.51 11.64 12.97
N LYS A 239 12.20 11.75 12.71
CA LYS A 239 11.19 11.08 13.54
C LYS A 239 11.27 9.55 13.49
N TYR A 240 11.63 9.00 12.33
CA TYR A 240 11.85 7.58 12.10
C TYR A 240 13.24 7.33 11.54
N SER A 241 13.87 6.25 12.00
CA SER A 241 15.15 5.75 11.50
C SER A 241 14.99 4.77 10.33
N ALA A 242 13.87 4.05 10.30
CA ALA A 242 13.50 3.11 9.26
C ALA A 242 11.97 2.93 9.26
N PHE A 243 11.43 2.54 8.10
CA PHE A 243 10.07 2.06 7.93
C PHE A 243 10.12 0.70 7.23
N ILE A 244 9.37 -0.28 7.73
CA ILE A 244 9.29 -1.64 7.19
C ILE A 244 7.83 -2.02 7.03
N GLU A 245 7.43 -2.43 5.84
CA GLU A 245 6.08 -2.90 5.55
C GLU A 245 6.12 -4.38 5.17
N LEU A 246 5.31 -5.17 5.87
CA LEU A 246 5.02 -6.56 5.49
C LEU A 246 3.79 -6.53 4.59
N HIS A 247 3.88 -7.17 3.42
CA HIS A 247 2.78 -7.26 2.49
C HIS A 247 2.69 -8.64 1.85
N ILE A 248 1.50 -9.02 1.39
CA ILE A 248 1.36 -10.17 0.48
C ILE A 248 1.95 -9.78 -0.88
N GLU A 249 2.39 -10.76 -1.66
CA GLU A 249 3.05 -10.49 -2.94
C GLU A 249 2.15 -9.76 -3.95
N GLN A 250 0.84 -10.03 -3.92
CA GLN A 250 -0.14 -9.66 -4.96
C GLN A 250 0.16 -10.22 -6.37
N GLY A 251 1.32 -10.90 -6.53
CA GLY A 251 1.71 -11.67 -7.70
C GLY A 251 1.90 -13.17 -7.41
N PRO A 252 2.27 -13.97 -8.42
CA PRO A 252 2.39 -15.41 -8.30
C PRO A 252 3.84 -15.93 -8.23
N ILE A 253 4.86 -15.07 -8.17
CA ILE A 253 6.27 -15.44 -8.29
C ILE A 253 6.73 -16.28 -7.10
N LEU A 254 6.47 -15.84 -5.86
CA LEU A 254 6.91 -16.54 -4.65
C LEU A 254 6.26 -17.93 -4.55
N GLU A 255 4.97 -18.03 -4.88
CA GLU A 255 4.26 -19.32 -4.93
C GLU A 255 4.85 -20.23 -6.01
N LYS A 256 5.05 -19.72 -7.24
CA LYS A 256 5.61 -20.50 -8.37
C LYS A 256 7.03 -20.99 -8.09
N GLU A 257 7.83 -20.18 -7.41
CA GLU A 257 9.22 -20.50 -7.07
C GLU A 257 9.35 -21.30 -5.77
N GLY A 258 8.27 -21.43 -4.98
CA GLY A 258 8.28 -22.11 -3.68
C GLY A 258 9.11 -21.37 -2.63
N ILE A 259 9.18 -20.04 -2.72
CA ILE A 259 9.94 -19.18 -1.81
C ILE A 259 8.96 -18.51 -0.84
N PRO A 260 9.21 -18.51 0.48
CA PRO A 260 8.25 -17.98 1.44
C PRO A 260 8.33 -16.46 1.64
N ILE A 261 9.47 -15.82 1.32
CA ILE A 261 9.73 -14.39 1.59
C ILE A 261 10.43 -13.75 0.40
N GLY A 262 9.88 -12.65 -0.09
CA GLY A 262 10.53 -11.74 -1.03
C GLY A 262 11.08 -10.51 -0.30
N ILE A 263 12.29 -10.08 -0.65
CA ILE A 263 12.84 -8.79 -0.21
C ILE A 263 12.60 -7.80 -1.35
N VAL A 264 11.63 -6.90 -1.16
CA VAL A 264 11.30 -5.87 -2.15
C VAL A 264 12.47 -4.90 -2.30
N THR A 265 12.93 -4.71 -3.52
CA THR A 265 14.06 -3.81 -3.84
C THR A 265 13.61 -2.49 -4.48
N ALA A 266 12.44 -2.48 -5.10
CA ALA A 266 11.82 -1.31 -5.72
C ALA A 266 10.30 -1.50 -5.79
N ILE A 267 9.58 -0.39 -5.95
CA ILE A 267 8.14 -0.33 -6.20
C ILE A 267 7.96 0.28 -7.60
N ALA A 268 6.97 -0.19 -8.36
CA ALA A 268 6.62 0.36 -9.67
C ALA A 268 6.24 1.86 -9.58
N ALA A 269 6.15 2.54 -10.71
CA ALA A 269 5.87 3.97 -10.78
C ALA A 269 4.41 4.21 -11.22
N PRO A 270 3.45 4.29 -10.29
CA PRO A 270 2.04 4.28 -10.66
C PRO A 270 1.56 5.60 -11.25
N ALA A 271 0.66 5.51 -12.22
CA ALA A 271 -0.03 6.64 -12.80
C ALA A 271 -1.51 6.32 -13.06
N SER A 272 -2.38 7.21 -12.59
CA SER A 272 -3.80 7.17 -12.89
C SER A 272 -4.25 8.34 -13.76
N LEU A 273 -5.15 8.08 -14.71
CA LEU A 273 -5.76 9.09 -15.58
C LEU A 273 -7.28 8.98 -15.56
N LYS A 274 -7.95 10.11 -15.68
CA LYS A 274 -9.40 10.19 -15.89
C LYS A 274 -9.69 10.81 -17.25
N VAL A 275 -10.54 10.16 -18.04
CA VAL A 275 -10.87 10.59 -19.40
C VAL A 275 -12.38 10.63 -19.60
N ASP A 276 -12.87 11.81 -19.99
CA ASP A 276 -14.29 12.05 -20.24
C ASP A 276 -14.58 12.16 -21.75
N PHE A 277 -15.62 11.47 -22.21
CA PHE A 277 -16.15 11.58 -23.56
C PHE A 277 -17.56 12.17 -23.54
N GLU A 278 -17.78 13.21 -24.34
CA GLU A 278 -19.10 13.82 -24.55
C GLU A 278 -19.58 13.63 -25.99
N GLY A 279 -20.79 13.13 -26.13
CA GLY A 279 -21.51 12.90 -27.37
C GLY A 279 -22.90 13.54 -27.35
N ASN A 280 -23.53 13.66 -28.51
CA ASN A 280 -24.86 14.30 -28.59
C ASN A 280 -25.99 13.42 -28.01
N GLY A 281 -25.74 12.12 -27.82
CA GLY A 281 -26.76 11.14 -27.45
C GLY A 281 -27.90 11.03 -28.46
N GLY A 282 -29.08 10.62 -27.98
CA GLY A 282 -30.31 10.52 -28.76
C GLY A 282 -30.94 9.13 -28.74
N HIS A 283 -32.05 8.96 -29.47
CA HIS A 283 -32.82 7.71 -29.48
C HIS A 283 -32.13 6.64 -30.35
N ALA A 284 -31.75 5.51 -29.74
CA ALA A 284 -31.00 4.43 -30.37
C ALA A 284 -31.69 3.84 -31.61
N GLY A 285 -33.02 3.80 -31.63
CA GLY A 285 -33.81 3.36 -32.79
C GLY A 285 -34.04 4.41 -33.89
N ALA A 286 -33.78 5.70 -33.66
CA ALA A 286 -34.18 6.78 -34.57
C ALA A 286 -33.00 7.59 -35.13
N VAL A 287 -31.94 7.78 -34.34
CA VAL A 287 -30.74 8.49 -34.82
C VAL A 287 -29.98 7.56 -35.77
N LEU A 288 -29.92 7.94 -37.06
CA LEU A 288 -29.22 7.16 -38.08
C LEU A 288 -27.71 7.11 -37.79
N MET A 289 -27.07 5.97 -38.09
CA MET A 289 -25.65 5.74 -37.77
C MET A 289 -24.70 6.86 -38.25
N PRO A 290 -24.82 7.42 -39.47
CA PRO A 290 -23.91 8.49 -39.91
C PRO A 290 -24.04 9.82 -39.15
N ALA A 291 -25.09 9.99 -38.35
CA ALA A 291 -25.36 11.20 -37.58
C ALA A 291 -24.94 11.09 -36.11
N ARG A 292 -24.33 9.96 -35.70
CA ARG A 292 -23.93 9.71 -34.33
C ARG A 292 -22.49 10.17 -34.06
N ASN A 293 -22.25 10.62 -32.83
CA ASN A 293 -20.95 10.77 -32.18
C ASN A 293 -21.06 10.09 -30.81
N ASP A 294 -21.05 8.76 -30.82
CA ASP A 294 -21.35 7.93 -29.65
C ASP A 294 -20.17 7.91 -28.66
N ALA A 295 -20.39 8.43 -27.45
CA ALA A 295 -19.35 8.50 -26.42
C ALA A 295 -18.89 7.11 -25.95
N GLY A 296 -19.79 6.11 -25.93
CA GLY A 296 -19.46 4.76 -25.50
C GLY A 296 -18.56 4.02 -26.50
N LEU A 297 -18.74 4.28 -27.80
CA LEU A 297 -17.83 3.72 -28.82
C LEU A 297 -16.44 4.34 -28.74
N ALA A 298 -16.33 5.65 -28.48
CA ALA A 298 -15.03 6.31 -28.29
C ALA A 298 -14.29 5.76 -27.06
N ALA A 299 -15.01 5.50 -25.97
CA ALA A 299 -14.46 4.88 -24.77
C ALA A 299 -13.93 3.46 -25.06
N ALA A 300 -14.72 2.63 -25.76
CA ALA A 300 -14.29 1.29 -26.16
C ALA A 300 -13.03 1.30 -27.05
N GLU A 301 -12.92 2.27 -27.97
CA GLU A 301 -11.73 2.45 -28.80
C GLU A 301 -10.49 2.81 -27.95
N LEU A 302 -10.65 3.70 -26.96
CA LEU A 302 -9.56 4.07 -26.06
C LEU A 302 -9.14 2.90 -25.15
N ALA A 303 -10.08 2.10 -24.63
CA ALA A 303 -9.75 0.92 -23.82
C ALA A 303 -8.87 -0.08 -24.58
N LEU A 304 -9.21 -0.37 -25.85
CA LEU A 304 -8.38 -1.21 -26.71
C LEU A 304 -7.02 -0.57 -27.03
N ALA A 305 -6.96 0.75 -27.14
CA ALA A 305 -5.70 1.47 -27.35
C ALA A 305 -4.77 1.38 -26.14
N VAL A 306 -5.30 1.41 -24.92
CA VAL A 306 -4.52 1.25 -23.68
C VAL A 306 -3.83 -0.12 -23.65
N GLU A 307 -4.57 -1.21 -23.83
CA GLU A 307 -3.99 -2.57 -23.90
C GLU A 307 -2.90 -2.64 -24.97
N LYS A 308 -3.19 -2.12 -26.17
CA LYS A 308 -2.22 -2.10 -27.27
C LYS A 308 -0.93 -1.36 -26.88
N HIS A 309 -1.03 -0.18 -26.27
CA HIS A 309 0.14 0.63 -25.93
C HIS A 309 0.96 0.05 -24.77
N VAL A 310 0.30 -0.62 -23.81
CA VAL A 310 0.98 -1.38 -22.76
C VAL A 310 1.80 -2.51 -23.39
N LEU A 311 1.21 -3.30 -24.29
CA LEU A 311 1.91 -4.40 -24.97
C LEU A 311 3.06 -3.91 -25.88
N GLU A 312 2.95 -2.70 -26.43
CA GLU A 312 4.01 -2.06 -27.23
C GLU A 312 5.25 -1.67 -26.41
N SER A 313 5.17 -1.61 -25.07
CA SER A 313 6.34 -1.34 -24.22
C SER A 313 7.40 -2.44 -24.32
N GLY A 314 6.97 -3.68 -24.60
CA GLY A 314 7.82 -4.87 -24.64
C GLY A 314 8.32 -5.34 -23.27
N SER A 315 7.90 -4.69 -22.18
CA SER A 315 8.17 -5.13 -20.81
C SER A 315 7.02 -6.00 -20.31
N ILE A 316 7.35 -7.11 -19.64
CA ILE A 316 6.34 -7.93 -18.95
C ILE A 316 5.82 -7.24 -17.67
N ASP A 317 6.57 -6.25 -17.18
CA ASP A 317 6.28 -5.53 -15.94
C ASP A 317 5.40 -4.30 -16.17
N THR A 318 5.13 -3.92 -17.43
CA THR A 318 4.17 -2.85 -17.71
C THR A 318 2.76 -3.40 -17.68
N VAL A 319 1.91 -2.81 -16.87
CA VAL A 319 0.50 -3.16 -16.79
C VAL A 319 -0.37 -1.94 -17.03
N GLY A 320 -1.58 -2.14 -17.53
CA GLY A 320 -2.55 -1.07 -17.64
C GLY A 320 -3.98 -1.61 -17.65
N THR A 321 -4.85 -0.92 -16.94
CA THR A 321 -6.23 -1.34 -16.69
C THR A 321 -7.17 -0.17 -16.99
N VAL A 322 -8.38 -0.48 -17.46
CA VAL A 322 -9.44 0.49 -17.70
C VAL A 322 -10.67 0.08 -16.89
N ASP A 323 -11.14 0.98 -16.04
CA ASP A 323 -12.38 0.84 -15.29
C ASP A 323 -13.44 1.82 -15.84
N ASP A 324 -14.66 1.32 -16.04
CA ASP A 324 -15.80 2.13 -16.51
C ASP A 324 -16.53 2.71 -15.29
N GLU A 325 -16.39 4.01 -15.04
CA GLU A 325 -16.92 4.65 -13.84
C GLU A 325 -18.38 5.08 -13.99
N ALA A 326 -18.84 5.42 -15.19
CA ALA A 326 -20.26 5.62 -15.52
C ALA A 326 -20.51 5.88 -17.01
N ALA A 327 -21.48 5.18 -17.61
CA ALA A 327 -22.16 5.62 -18.84
C ALA A 327 -23.51 6.28 -18.48
N ALA A 328 -23.67 7.59 -18.74
CA ALA A 328 -24.88 8.33 -18.34
C ALA A 328 -26.14 8.02 -19.18
N THR A 329 -26.14 6.93 -19.96
CA THR A 329 -27.28 6.47 -20.77
C THR A 329 -27.31 4.94 -20.87
N THR A 330 -27.57 4.25 -19.76
CA THR A 330 -27.81 2.78 -19.73
C THR A 330 -29.28 2.40 -19.97
N SER A 331 -30.06 3.21 -20.67
CA SER A 331 -31.32 2.72 -21.22
C SER A 331 -31.02 2.02 -22.55
N ASP A 332 -31.52 0.79 -22.75
CA ASP A 332 -31.40 0.02 -24.02
C ASP A 332 -31.83 0.82 -25.27
N GLU A 333 -32.54 1.94 -25.10
CA GLU A 333 -33.02 2.83 -26.15
C GLU A 333 -32.19 4.12 -26.36
N GLY A 334 -31.02 4.27 -25.72
CA GLY A 334 -30.18 5.48 -25.78
C GLY A 334 -28.87 5.30 -26.57
N VAL A 335 -28.47 6.33 -27.33
CA VAL A 335 -27.10 6.48 -27.85
C VAL A 335 -26.23 7.10 -26.74
N GLY A 336 -25.01 6.62 -26.58
CA GLY A 336 -24.09 7.09 -25.53
C GLY A 336 -23.84 8.60 -25.60
N SER A 337 -24.21 9.32 -24.54
CA SER A 337 -24.01 10.78 -24.45
C SER A 337 -22.81 11.18 -23.60
N ILE A 338 -22.54 10.48 -22.50
CA ILE A 338 -21.38 10.73 -21.63
C ILE A 338 -20.83 9.37 -21.19
N ASN A 339 -19.52 9.22 -21.28
CA ASN A 339 -18.80 8.10 -20.70
C ASN A 339 -17.52 8.62 -20.01
N GLU A 340 -17.26 8.10 -18.81
CA GLU A 340 -16.17 8.48 -17.93
C GLU A 340 -15.34 7.23 -17.62
N MET A 341 -14.05 7.28 -17.91
CA MET A 341 -13.13 6.15 -17.70
C MET A 341 -11.99 6.50 -16.75
N GLY A 342 -11.71 5.58 -15.84
CA GLY A 342 -10.47 5.52 -15.06
C GLY A 342 -9.44 4.64 -15.77
N LEU A 343 -8.20 5.09 -15.85
CA LEU A 343 -7.06 4.35 -16.37
C LEU A 343 -6.00 4.25 -15.28
N ASP A 344 -5.51 3.05 -14.99
CA ASP A 344 -4.31 2.84 -14.16
C ASP A 344 -3.21 2.21 -15.02
N ILE A 345 -1.98 2.72 -14.90
CA ILE A 345 -0.81 2.26 -15.63
C ILE A 345 0.39 2.24 -14.68
N ASP A 346 1.05 1.09 -14.59
CA ASP A 346 2.28 0.86 -13.81
C ASP A 346 3.41 0.27 -14.69
#